data_AF-A0A1T3IQM9-F1
#
_entry.id   AF-A0A1T3IQM9-F1
#
_cell.length_a   1.000
_cell.length_b   1.000
_cell.length_c   1.000
_cell.angle_alpha   90.00
_cell.angle_beta   90.00
_cell.angle_gamma   90.00
#
_symmetry.space_group_name_H-M   'P 1'
#
loop_
_entity.id
_entity.type
_entity.pdbx_description
1 polymer ?
#
loop_
_entity_poly.entity_id
_entity_poly.type
_entity_poly.pdbx_seq_one_letter_code
_entity_poly.pdbx_strand_id
1 'polypeptide(L)'
;MKRTAQIFSFLIFLGMLSTMNAQIRNNLSVGGTTENHEERMKDYHEARVDILIKNLGLTDSQQEAFRSVYKDYEVSQMFVMKEFREKFDRKDLSEEETKERIFTGFDVSQKLLNNKKTYADRFLKVLTPKQLEKMFEMEKRLGRRIMDKKSQEEEKK
;
A
#
# COMPACT_ATOMS: atom_id res chain seq x y z
N MET A 1 18.65 39.78 -35.99
CA MET A 1 17.44 39.87 -35.17
C MET A 1 16.70 38.53 -35.22
N LYS A 2 16.48 37.94 -34.04
CA LYS A 2 15.29 37.15 -33.64
C LYS A 2 14.95 35.83 -34.37
N ARG A 3 15.13 34.77 -33.58
CA ARG A 3 14.27 33.58 -33.34
C ARG A 3 14.45 32.35 -34.23
N THR A 4 15.16 31.39 -33.63
CA THR A 4 15.11 29.95 -33.88
C THR A 4 13.73 29.37 -33.56
N ALA A 5 13.17 28.64 -34.52
CA ALA A 5 12.15 27.61 -34.34
C ALA A 5 12.60 26.45 -35.25
N GLN A 6 13.22 25.42 -34.68
CA GLN A 6 12.59 24.11 -34.47
C GLN A 6 11.83 23.64 -35.71
N ILE A 7 12.41 22.66 -36.41
CA ILE A 7 11.81 21.38 -36.83
C ILE A 7 12.94 20.60 -37.52
N PHE A 8 13.50 19.60 -36.85
CA PHE A 8 14.01 18.42 -37.55
C PHE A 8 13.76 17.20 -36.68
N SER A 9 13.05 16.27 -37.32
CA SER A 9 12.73 14.92 -36.91
C SER A 9 13.92 14.18 -36.31
N PHE A 10 13.71 13.54 -35.16
CA PHE A 10 14.42 12.32 -34.84
C PHE A 10 13.46 11.35 -34.14
N LEU A 11 12.87 10.48 -34.95
CA LEU A 11 12.49 9.14 -34.54
C LEU A 11 13.66 8.46 -33.82
N ILE A 12 13.32 7.51 -32.94
CA ILE A 12 14.21 6.63 -32.15
C ILE A 12 14.47 7.16 -30.73
N PHE A 13 13.54 6.87 -29.81
CA PHE A 13 13.85 6.14 -28.57
C PHE A 13 12.56 5.67 -27.86
N LEU A 14 11.68 4.98 -28.60
CA LEU A 14 10.48 4.33 -28.04
C LEU A 14 10.72 2.82 -27.90
N GLY A 15 11.81 2.45 -27.23
CA GLY A 15 12.32 1.07 -27.23
C GLY A 15 13.10 0.62 -25.99
N MET A 16 13.04 1.34 -24.85
CA MET A 16 13.66 0.88 -23.59
C MET A 16 12.80 1.18 -22.35
N LEU A 17 11.51 0.86 -22.38
CA LEU A 17 10.68 0.78 -21.16
C LEU A 17 9.83 -0.49 -21.05
N SER A 18 9.91 -1.41 -22.01
CA SER A 18 9.14 -2.66 -22.01
C SER A 18 9.81 -3.82 -21.25
N THR A 19 11.10 -3.74 -20.89
CA THR A 19 11.78 -4.84 -20.20
C THR A 19 11.67 -4.81 -18.68
N MET A 20 11.47 -3.65 -18.04
CA MET A 20 11.24 -3.59 -16.58
C MET A 20 9.83 -4.06 -16.16
N ASN A 21 8.85 -4.03 -17.05
CA ASN A 21 7.50 -4.53 -16.77
C ASN A 21 7.31 -6.02 -17.06
N ALA A 22 8.20 -6.64 -17.86
CA ALA A 22 8.16 -8.08 -18.13
C ALA A 22 8.69 -8.92 -16.95
N GLN A 23 9.71 -8.44 -16.24
CA GLN A 23 10.20 -9.12 -15.02
C GLN A 23 9.24 -9.00 -13.84
N ILE A 24 8.45 -7.93 -13.75
CA ILE A 24 7.43 -7.78 -12.71
C ILE A 24 6.20 -8.64 -13.00
N ARG A 25 5.87 -8.90 -14.27
CA ARG A 25 4.65 -9.64 -14.67
C ARG A 25 4.78 -11.17 -14.54
N ASN A 26 5.98 -11.74 -14.70
CA ASN A 26 6.19 -13.20 -14.57
C ASN A 26 6.09 -13.70 -13.12
N ASN A 27 6.36 -12.87 -12.12
CA ASN A 27 6.18 -13.25 -10.70
C ASN A 27 4.72 -13.12 -10.21
N LEU A 28 3.77 -12.70 -11.05
CA LEU A 28 2.40 -12.35 -10.64
C LEU A 28 1.29 -13.22 -11.27
N SER A 29 1.58 -14.29 -12.00
CA SER A 29 0.59 -15.20 -12.60
C SER A 29 1.22 -16.57 -12.90
N VAL A 30 0.75 -17.77 -12.52
CA VAL A 30 -0.51 -18.31 -11.94
C VAL A 30 -0.19 -19.72 -11.39
N GLY A 31 -0.88 -20.15 -10.33
CA GLY A 31 -1.14 -21.57 -9.99
C GLY A 31 -0.62 -22.04 -8.62
N GLY A 32 -1.50 -22.31 -7.64
CA GLY A 32 -1.11 -23.00 -6.40
C GLY A 32 -2.12 -22.95 -5.26
N THR A 33 -2.20 -24.06 -4.52
CA THR A 33 -2.96 -24.38 -3.29
C THR A 33 -2.78 -23.37 -2.15
N THR A 34 -3.54 -23.53 -1.05
CA THR A 34 -3.56 -22.64 0.13
C THR A 34 -2.18 -22.34 0.74
N GLU A 35 -1.20 -23.27 0.64
CA GLU A 35 0.20 -23.04 1.04
C GLU A 35 0.88 -21.89 0.27
N ASN A 36 0.51 -21.67 -1.00
CA ASN A 36 1.10 -20.65 -1.86
C ASN A 36 0.53 -19.25 -1.59
N HIS A 37 -0.69 -19.14 -1.03
CA HIS A 37 -1.30 -17.84 -0.76
C HIS A 37 -0.63 -17.11 0.41
N GLU A 38 -0.39 -17.81 1.53
CA GLU A 38 0.24 -17.21 2.71
C GLU A 38 1.69 -16.79 2.43
N GLU A 39 2.45 -17.62 1.71
CA GLU A 39 3.82 -17.30 1.30
C GLU A 39 3.86 -16.09 0.36
N ARG A 40 2.97 -16.04 -0.65
CA ARG A 40 2.84 -14.87 -1.53
C ARG A 40 2.44 -13.59 -0.79
N MET A 41 1.56 -13.70 0.21
CA MET A 41 1.17 -12.55 1.03
C MET A 41 2.35 -12.07 1.87
N LYS A 42 3.09 -13.00 2.48
CA LYS A 42 4.31 -12.69 3.22
C LYS A 42 5.34 -11.98 2.33
N ASP A 43 5.62 -12.49 1.14
CA ASP A 43 6.52 -11.88 0.16
C ASP A 43 6.08 -10.46 -0.22
N TYR A 44 4.77 -10.25 -0.37
CA TYR A 44 4.22 -8.92 -0.64
C TYR A 44 4.44 -7.95 0.52
N HIS A 45 4.18 -8.39 1.76
CA HIS A 45 4.41 -7.57 2.96
C HIS A 45 5.89 -7.23 3.12
N GLU A 46 6.79 -8.20 2.97
CA GLU A 46 8.23 -7.99 3.06
C GLU A 46 8.73 -7.02 1.97
N ALA A 47 8.31 -7.21 0.72
CA ALA A 47 8.64 -6.29 -0.37
C ALA A 47 8.15 -4.86 -0.11
N ARG A 48 6.96 -4.69 0.49
CA ARG A 48 6.43 -3.38 0.87
C ARG A 48 7.31 -2.72 1.93
N VAL A 49 7.73 -3.46 2.95
CA VAL A 49 8.61 -2.97 4.02
C VAL A 49 9.98 -2.58 3.46
N ASP A 50 10.54 -3.38 2.54
CA ASP A 50 11.82 -3.08 1.89
C ASP A 50 11.76 -1.80 1.06
N ILE A 51 10.65 -1.58 0.34
CA ILE A 51 10.40 -0.34 -0.38
C ILE A 51 10.37 0.85 0.60
N LEU A 52 9.72 0.71 1.76
CA LEU A 52 9.70 1.77 2.78
C LEU A 52 11.11 2.04 3.31
N ILE A 53 11.84 1.02 3.74
CA ILE A 53 13.22 1.13 4.25
C ILE A 53 14.10 1.90 3.25
N LYS A 54 14.08 1.48 1.97
CA LYS A 54 14.86 2.11 0.90
C LYS A 54 14.48 3.58 0.69
N ASN A 55 13.19 3.89 0.65
CA ASN A 55 12.72 5.25 0.37
C ASN A 55 12.90 6.18 1.58
N LEU A 56 12.85 5.65 2.80
CA LEU A 56 13.12 6.41 4.02
C LEU A 56 14.61 6.61 4.28
N GLY A 57 15.48 5.88 3.57
CA GLY A 57 16.92 5.94 3.73
C GLY A 57 17.35 5.52 5.13
N LEU A 58 16.76 4.43 5.65
CA LEU A 58 17.08 3.95 6.99
C LEU A 58 18.48 3.36 7.03
N THR A 59 19.23 3.66 8.10
CA THR A 59 20.52 3.01 8.37
C THR A 59 20.31 1.56 8.77
N ASP A 60 21.32 0.71 8.62
CA ASP A 60 21.25 -0.70 9.03
C ASP A 60 20.82 -0.87 10.49
N SER A 61 21.29 0.02 11.37
CA SER A 61 20.89 0.07 12.78
C SER A 61 19.41 0.41 13.02
N GLN A 62 18.75 1.10 12.09
CA GLN A 62 17.32 1.43 12.19
C GLN A 62 16.42 0.32 11.63
N GLN A 63 16.91 -0.48 10.67
CA GLN A 63 16.05 -1.38 9.89
C GLN A 63 15.35 -2.42 10.75
N GLU A 64 16.08 -3.10 11.63
CA GLU A 64 15.50 -4.16 12.48
C GLU A 64 14.40 -3.61 13.41
N ALA A 65 14.69 -2.51 14.10
CA ALA A 65 13.73 -1.84 14.97
C ALA A 65 12.52 -1.32 14.18
N PHE A 66 12.74 -0.78 12.97
CA PHE A 66 11.66 -0.31 12.11
C PHE A 66 10.75 -1.45 11.67
N ARG A 67 11.31 -2.58 11.20
CA ARG A 67 10.53 -3.76 10.79
C ARG A 67 9.64 -4.27 11.91
N SER A 68 10.18 -4.32 13.13
CA SER A 68 9.43 -4.73 14.31
C SER A 68 8.24 -3.81 14.59
N VAL A 69 8.47 -2.49 14.70
CA VAL A 69 7.40 -1.52 14.95
C VAL A 69 6.36 -1.50 13.82
N TYR A 70 6.81 -1.63 12.57
CA TYR A 70 5.93 -1.63 11.40
C TYR A 70 5.07 -2.89 11.31
N LYS A 71 5.61 -4.07 11.66
CA LYS A 71 4.83 -5.31 11.74
C LYS A 71 3.72 -5.20 12.77
N ASP A 72 4.03 -4.71 13.96
CA ASP A 72 3.04 -4.49 15.02
C ASP A 72 1.95 -3.50 14.57
N TYR A 73 2.35 -2.46 13.85
CA TYR A 73 1.43 -1.48 13.27
C TYR A 73 0.47 -2.15 12.28
N GLU A 74 0.97 -2.88 11.28
CA GLU A 74 0.14 -3.56 10.28
C GLU A 74 -0.82 -4.57 10.93
N VAL A 75 -0.34 -5.40 11.88
CA VAL A 75 -1.19 -6.36 12.60
C VAL A 75 -2.31 -5.65 13.34
N SER A 76 -2.01 -4.54 14.01
CA SER A 76 -3.01 -3.78 14.75
C SER A 76 -4.06 -3.14 13.84
N GLN A 77 -3.67 -2.64 12.66
CA GLN A 77 -4.62 -2.16 11.66
C GLN A 77 -5.48 -3.28 11.10
N MET A 78 -4.88 -4.44 10.81
CA MET A 78 -5.61 -5.62 10.34
C MET A 78 -6.67 -6.07 11.34
N PHE A 79 -6.34 -6.08 12.64
CA PHE A 79 -7.28 -6.41 13.70
C PHE A 79 -8.48 -5.44 13.72
N VAL A 80 -8.24 -4.13 13.66
CA VAL A 80 -9.32 -3.12 13.60
C VAL A 80 -10.20 -3.29 12.37
N MET A 81 -9.63 -3.66 11.21
CA MET A 81 -10.39 -3.90 9.99
C MET A 81 -11.12 -5.24 9.96
N LYS A 82 -10.63 -6.25 10.69
CA LYS A 82 -11.15 -7.63 10.64
C LYS A 82 -12.62 -7.66 11.08
N GLU A 83 -12.92 -7.10 12.25
CA GLU A 83 -14.28 -7.06 12.80
C GLU A 83 -15.28 -6.40 11.83
N PHE A 84 -14.86 -5.30 11.17
CA PHE A 84 -15.70 -4.61 10.20
C PHE A 84 -15.97 -5.44 8.96
N ARG A 85 -14.94 -6.09 8.40
CA ARG A 85 -15.09 -6.96 7.22
C ARG A 85 -15.97 -8.16 7.53
N GLU A 86 -15.72 -8.87 8.62
CA GLU A 86 -16.51 -10.06 9.00
C GLU A 86 -18.00 -9.74 9.16
N LYS A 87 -18.34 -8.53 9.61
CA LYS A 87 -19.74 -8.11 9.79
C LYS A 87 -20.45 -7.71 8.48
N PHE A 88 -19.73 -7.08 7.54
CA PHE A 88 -20.36 -6.41 6.39
C PHE A 88 -19.91 -6.92 5.01
N ASP A 89 -19.04 -7.93 4.93
CA ASP A 89 -18.55 -8.51 3.66
C ASP A 89 -19.55 -9.51 3.06
N ARG A 90 -20.78 -9.06 2.83
CA ARG A 90 -21.83 -9.79 2.09
C ARG A 90 -22.53 -8.87 1.10
N LYS A 91 -23.04 -9.45 0.02
CA LYS A 91 -23.54 -8.71 -1.16
C LYS A 91 -24.87 -8.00 -0.92
N ASP A 92 -25.74 -8.58 -0.10
CA ASP A 92 -27.13 -8.12 0.06
C ASP A 92 -27.35 -7.65 1.51
N LEU A 93 -27.05 -6.38 1.76
CA LEU A 93 -27.36 -5.71 3.03
C LEU A 93 -28.72 -5.02 2.93
N SER A 94 -29.53 -5.07 3.99
CA SER A 94 -30.74 -4.24 4.08
C SER A 94 -30.40 -2.74 4.12
N GLU A 95 -31.39 -1.86 3.98
CA GLU A 95 -31.22 -0.42 4.16
C GLU A 95 -30.70 -0.08 5.57
N GLU A 96 -31.23 -0.74 6.59
CA GLU A 96 -30.80 -0.60 7.99
C GLU A 96 -29.36 -1.09 8.19
N GLU A 97 -29.00 -2.25 7.62
CA GLU A 97 -27.65 -2.80 7.70
C GLU A 97 -26.64 -1.94 6.92
N THR A 98 -27.08 -1.33 5.81
CA THR A 98 -26.29 -0.37 5.04
C THR A 98 -26.04 0.90 5.85
N LYS A 99 -27.07 1.42 6.52
CA LYS A 99 -26.92 2.54 7.45
C LYS A 99 -25.96 2.19 8.58
N GLU A 100 -26.10 1.01 9.19
CA GLU A 100 -25.19 0.54 10.24
C GLU A 100 -23.74 0.45 9.74
N ARG A 101 -23.52 -0.08 8.54
CA ARG A 101 -22.21 -0.17 7.90
C ARG A 101 -21.56 1.21 7.76
N ILE A 102 -22.33 2.22 7.33
CA ILE A 102 -21.83 3.60 7.18
C ILE A 102 -21.32 4.14 8.52
N PHE A 103 -22.16 4.09 9.57
CA PHE A 103 -21.79 4.63 10.88
C PHE A 103 -20.66 3.85 11.54
N THR A 104 -20.66 2.51 11.44
CA THR A 104 -19.55 1.68 11.92
C THR A 104 -18.25 2.01 11.17
N GLY A 105 -18.33 2.38 9.88
CA GLY A 105 -17.18 2.84 9.11
C GLY A 105 -16.52 4.09 9.69
N PHE A 106 -17.29 5.00 10.30
CA PHE A 106 -16.73 6.17 11.00
C PHE A 106 -15.98 5.75 12.27
N ASP A 107 -16.56 4.86 13.07
CA ASP A 107 -15.91 4.35 14.28
C ASP A 107 -14.59 3.63 13.95
N VAL A 108 -14.61 2.82 12.90
CA VAL A 108 -13.45 2.11 12.37
C VAL A 108 -12.37 3.10 11.92
N SER A 109 -12.76 4.17 11.22
CA SER A 109 -11.86 5.24 10.80
C SER A 109 -11.24 5.97 12.00
N GLN A 110 -12.02 6.22 13.05
CA GLN A 110 -11.53 6.82 14.30
C GLN A 110 -10.54 5.90 15.03
N LYS A 111 -10.83 4.59 15.10
CA LYS A 111 -9.92 3.59 15.67
C LYS A 111 -8.59 3.54 14.91
N LEU A 112 -8.62 3.55 13.57
CA LEU A 112 -7.40 3.61 12.75
C LEU A 112 -6.60 4.90 12.96
N LEU A 113 -7.28 6.04 13.07
CA LEU A 113 -6.61 7.32 13.35
C LEU A 113 -5.93 7.30 14.72
N ASN A 114 -6.61 6.79 15.74
CA ASN A 114 -6.04 6.64 17.08
C ASN A 114 -4.85 5.67 17.08
N ASN A 115 -4.98 4.53 16.41
CA ASN A 115 -3.89 3.58 16.22
C ASN A 115 -2.67 4.23 15.55
N LYS A 116 -2.88 5.02 14.48
CA LYS A 116 -1.82 5.80 13.84
C LYS A 116 -1.14 6.78 14.79
N LYS A 117 -1.88 7.46 15.67
CA LYS A 117 -1.31 8.33 16.72
C LYS A 117 -0.45 7.53 17.70
N THR A 118 -0.96 6.42 18.23
CA THR A 118 -0.22 5.56 19.16
C THR A 118 1.09 5.05 18.56
N TYR A 119 1.07 4.63 17.29
CA TYR A 119 2.29 4.13 16.63
C TYR A 119 3.23 5.23 16.19
N ALA A 120 2.78 6.48 16.01
CA ALA A 120 3.65 7.61 15.73
C ALA A 120 4.72 7.76 16.83
N ASP A 121 4.34 7.67 18.10
CA ASP A 121 5.28 7.75 19.23
C ASP A 121 6.28 6.59 19.24
N ARG A 122 5.84 5.39 18.82
CA ARG A 122 6.73 4.21 18.70
C ARG A 122 7.71 4.38 17.54
N PHE A 123 7.24 4.86 16.39
CA PHE A 123 8.09 5.11 15.24
C PHE A 123 9.09 6.23 15.49
N LEU A 124 8.74 7.29 16.23
CA LEU A 124 9.67 8.39 16.55
C LEU A 124 10.84 7.97 17.45
N LYS A 125 10.80 6.79 18.06
CA LYS A 125 11.95 6.19 18.77
C LYS A 125 12.99 5.61 17.80
N VAL A 126 12.62 5.37 16.54
CA VAL A 126 13.44 4.71 15.51
C VAL A 126 13.70 5.64 14.32
N LEU A 127 12.71 6.45 13.96
CA LEU A 127 12.69 7.35 12.81
C LEU A 127 12.79 8.80 13.26
N THR A 128 13.40 9.63 12.42
CA THR A 128 13.25 11.09 12.53
C THR A 128 11.81 11.52 12.19
N PRO A 129 11.34 12.70 12.66
CA PRO A 129 10.03 13.22 12.28
C PRO A 129 9.80 13.30 10.76
N LYS A 130 10.82 13.70 9.98
CA LYS A 130 10.76 13.76 8.51
C LYS A 130 10.59 12.37 7.87
N GLN A 131 11.27 11.36 8.42
CA GLN A 131 11.11 9.98 7.94
C GLN A 131 9.71 9.45 8.27
N LEU A 132 9.18 9.73 9.45
CA LEU A 132 7.82 9.32 9.82
C LEU A 132 6.75 9.99 8.94
N GLU A 133 6.87 11.30 8.69
CA GLU A 133 5.99 12.02 7.77
C GLU A 133 6.00 11.39 6.38
N LYS A 134 7.20 11.17 5.81
CA LYS A 134 7.37 10.52 4.51
C LYS A 134 6.79 9.11 4.47
N MET A 135 6.95 8.33 5.54
CA MET A 135 6.36 6.99 5.65
C MET A 135 4.84 7.05 5.53
N PHE A 136 4.19 7.92 6.30
CA PHE A 136 2.75 8.10 6.24
C PHE A 136 2.23 8.60 4.87
N GLU A 137 2.99 9.44 4.18
CA GLU A 137 2.64 9.83 2.80
C GLU A 137 2.71 8.64 1.83
N MET A 138 3.74 7.82 1.96
CA MET A 138 3.94 6.62 1.14
C MET A 138 2.82 5.61 1.36
N GLU A 139 2.41 5.37 2.59
CA GLU A 139 1.27 4.49 2.90
C GLU A 139 -0.03 4.98 2.28
N LYS A 140 -0.31 6.28 2.37
CA LYS A 140 -1.48 6.90 1.74
C LYS A 140 -1.48 6.67 0.22
N ARG A 141 -0.31 6.72 -0.42
CA ARG A 141 -0.15 6.47 -1.88
C ARG A 141 -0.25 4.99 -2.24
N LEU A 142 0.20 4.09 -1.38
CA LEU A 142 0.06 2.64 -1.57
C LEU A 142 -1.41 2.21 -1.47
N GLY A 143 -2.14 2.70 -0.48
CA GLY A 143 -3.57 2.41 -0.34
C GLY A 143 -4.41 2.83 -1.55
N ARG A 144 -4.15 4.03 -2.11
CA ARG A 144 -4.85 4.51 -3.33
C ARG A 144 -4.63 3.61 -4.54
N ARG A 145 -3.37 3.23 -4.81
CA ARG A 145 -3.03 2.40 -5.98
C ARG A 145 -3.64 1.00 -5.96
N ILE A 146 -3.94 0.46 -4.77
CA ILE A 146 -4.63 -0.83 -4.65
C ILE A 146 -6.12 -0.68 -5.00
N MET A 147 -6.77 0.40 -4.57
CA MET A 147 -8.17 0.70 -4.92
C MET A 147 -8.34 0.98 -6.42
N ASP A 148 -7.41 1.72 -7.02
CA ASP A 148 -7.45 2.06 -8.46
C ASP A 148 -7.26 0.81 -9.35
N LYS A 149 -6.49 -0.19 -8.90
CA LYS A 149 -6.32 -1.45 -9.64
C LYS A 149 -7.54 -2.35 -9.54
N LYS A 150 -8.16 -2.46 -8.36
CA LYS A 150 -9.39 -3.27 -8.17
C LYS A 150 -10.55 -2.76 -9.03
N SER A 151 -10.75 -1.44 -9.06
CA SER A 151 -11.79 -0.81 -9.89
C SER A 151 -11.60 -1.10 -11.39
N GLN A 152 -10.36 -1.03 -11.89
CA GLN A 152 -10.05 -1.36 -13.30
C GLN A 152 -10.19 -2.85 -13.67
N GLU A 153 -10.10 -3.75 -12.70
CA GLU A 153 -10.30 -5.19 -12.90
C GLU A 153 -11.79 -5.57 -12.85
N GLU A 154 -12.59 -4.86 -12.05
CA GLU A 154 -14.05 -5.00 -11.98
C GLU A 154 -14.74 -4.44 -13.24
N GLU A 155 -14.27 -3.33 -13.82
CA GLU A 155 -14.80 -2.78 -15.09
C GLU A 155 -14.54 -3.67 -16.32
N LYS A 156 -13.65 -4.67 -16.20
CA LYS A 156 -13.30 -5.59 -17.30
C LYS A 156 -14.04 -6.93 -17.25
N LYS A 157 -14.92 -7.13 -16.27
CA LYS A 157 -15.79 -8.31 -16.14
C LYS A 157 -17.23 -7.96 -16.50
#